data_AF-A0A3D4VYI2-F1
#
_entry.id   AF-A0A3D4VYI2-F1
#
_cell.length_a   1.000
_cell.length_b   1.000
_cell.length_c   1.000
_cell.angle_alpha   90.00
_cell.angle_beta   90.00
_cell.angle_gamma   90.00
#
_symmetry.space_group_name_H-M   'P 1'
#
loop_
_entity.id
_entity.type
_entity.pdbx_description
1 polymer ?
#
loop_
_entity_poly.entity_id
_entity_poly.type
_entity_poly.pdbx_seq_one_letter_code
_entity_poly.pdbx_strand_id
1 'polypeptide(L)' 'NRFVIDLASAFHRFYGNCRIQGADPAVQQARLALCIGVKNVIFNVLTMFKINVPEKM' A
#
# COMPACT_ATOMS: atom_id res chain seq x y z
N ASN A 1 18.80 2.97 -5.65
CA ASN A 1 17.92 1.81 -5.38
C ASN A 1 17.21 1.95 -4.04
N ARG A 2 16.11 2.71 -3.97
CA ARG A 2 15.31 2.90 -2.73
C ARG A 2 13.80 2.80 -2.97
N PHE A 3 13.39 2.33 -4.15
CA PHE A 3 12.01 2.36 -4.64
C PHE A 3 10.97 1.83 -3.65
N VAL A 4 11.16 0.63 -3.09
CA VAL A 4 10.17 0.03 -2.16
C VAL A 4 10.06 0.80 -0.84
N ILE A 5 11.16 1.42 -0.39
CA ILE A 5 11.19 2.25 0.82
C ILE A 5 10.45 3.57 0.56
N ASP A 6 10.68 4.18 -0.60
CA ASP A 6 10.01 5.43 -0.98
C ASP A 6 8.50 5.19 -1.18
N LEU A 7 8.12 4.08 -1.82
CA LEU A 7 6.74 3.65 -1.98
C LEU A 7 6.05 3.41 -0.63
N ALA A 8 6.68 2.64 0.27
CA ALA A 8 6.14 2.38 1.59
C ALA A 8 5.98 3.67 2.41
N SER A 9 6.95 4.60 2.31
CA SER A 9 6.90 5.91 2.98
C SER A 9 5.76 6.78 2.45
N ALA A 10 5.56 6.82 1.13
CA ALA A 10 4.44 7.53 0.51
C ALA A 10 3.09 6.93 0.93
N PHE A 11 2.99 5.59 0.94
CA PHE A 11 1.77 4.90 1.37
C PHE A 11 1.46 5.13 2.86
N HIS A 12 2.47 5.16 3.72
CA HIS A 12 2.28 5.46 5.15
C HIS A 12 1.65 6.85 5.36
N ARG A 13 2.13 7.87 4.63
CA ARG A 13 1.53 9.22 4.66
C ARG A 13 0.09 9.22 4.13
N PHE A 14 -0.16 8.51 3.03
CA PHE A 14 -1.51 8.34 2.50
C PHE A 14 -2.44 7.69 3.54
N TYR A 15 -2.01 6.62 4.20
CA TYR A 15 -2.83 5.92 5.18
C TYR A 15 -3.22 6.79 6.38
N GLY A 16 -2.30 7.64 6.86
CA GLY A 16 -2.57 8.57 7.95
C GLY A 16 -3.51 9.72 7.58
N ASN A 17 -3.41 10.23 6.35
CA ASN A 17 -4.12 11.44 5.93
C ASN A 17 -5.43 11.16 5.16
N CYS A 18 -5.55 9.99 4.52
CA CYS A 18 -6.66 9.65 3.64
C CYS A 18 -7.50 8.52 4.25
N ARG A 19 -8.49 8.90 5.07
CA ARG A 19 -9.43 7.95 5.67
C ARG A 19 -10.20 7.16 4.59
N ILE A 20 -10.09 5.84 4.58
CA ILE A 20 -10.76 5.00 3.58
C ILE A 20 -12.24 4.79 3.95
N GLN A 21 -12.50 4.43 5.21
CA GLN A 21 -13.84 4.16 5.70
C GLN A 21 -14.65 5.45 5.92
N GLY A 22 -15.88 5.48 5.40
CA GLY A 22 -16.78 6.62 5.55
C GLY A 22 -16.48 7.77 4.59
N ALA A 23 -15.63 7.54 3.58
CA ALA A 23 -15.51 8.43 2.44
C ALA A 23 -16.70 8.23 1.49
N ASP A 24 -16.91 9.17 0.57
CA ASP A 24 -17.84 9.01 -0.55
C ASP A 24 -17.59 7.66 -1.27
N PRO A 25 -18.62 6.93 -1.70
CA PRO A 25 -18.47 5.60 -2.30
C PRO A 25 -17.44 5.52 -3.43
N ALA A 26 -17.40 6.52 -4.34
CA ALA A 26 -16.45 6.52 -5.45
C ALA A 26 -15.02 6.72 -4.96
N VAL A 27 -14.83 7.63 -3.99
CA VAL A 27 -13.53 7.90 -3.37
C VAL A 27 -13.05 6.71 -2.54
N GLN A 28 -13.94 6.06 -1.80
CA GLN A 28 -13.64 4.87 -1.04
C GLN A 28 -13.15 3.75 -1.95
N GLN A 29 -13.86 3.50 -3.06
CA GLN A 29 -13.48 2.46 -4.02
C GLN A 29 -12.12 2.75 -4.67
N ALA A 30 -11.86 4.00 -5.06
CA ALA A 30 -10.56 4.42 -5.59
C ALA A 30 -9.42 4.23 -4.57
N ARG A 31 -9.66 4.58 -3.30
CA ARG A 31 -8.67 4.40 -2.22
C ARG A 31 -8.39 2.92 -1.93
N LEU A 32 -9.42 2.06 -1.98
CA LEU A 32 -9.26 0.61 -1.85
C LEU A 32 -8.44 0.04 -3.01
N ALA A 33 -8.72 0.45 -4.25
CA ALA A 33 -7.95 0.04 -5.42
C ALA A 33 -6.47 0.43 -5.29
N LEU A 34 -6.18 1.65 -4.80
CA LEU A 34 -4.82 2.09 -4.50
C LEU A 34 -4.15 1.19 -3.45
N CYS A 35 -4.84 0.83 -2.37
CA CYS A 35 -4.31 -0.06 -1.34
C CYS A 35 -3.92 -1.43 -1.90
N ILE A 36 -4.78 -2.01 -2.75
CA ILE A 36 -4.49 -3.30 -3.41
C ILE A 36 -3.28 -3.17 -4.34
N GLY A 37 -3.21 -2.10 -5.13
CA GLY A 37 -2.08 -1.84 -6.02
C GLY A 37 -0.75 -1.75 -5.25
N VAL A 38 -0.71 -0.96 -4.18
CA VAL A 38 0.50 -0.82 -3.35
C VAL A 38 0.87 -2.14 -2.67
N LYS A 39 -0.11 -2.88 -2.12
CA LYS A 39 0.12 -4.21 -1.54
C LYS A 39 0.82 -5.14 -2.54
N ASN A 40 0.33 -5.21 -3.78
CA ASN A 40 0.89 -6.08 -4.80
C ASN A 40 2.32 -5.68 -5.20
N VAL A 41 2.59 -4.38 -5.34
CA VAL A 41 3.94 -3.91 -5.68
C VAL A 41 4.93 -4.22 -4.55
N ILE A 42 4.57 -3.94 -3.30
CA ILE A 42 5.43 -4.24 -2.14
C ILE A 42 5.67 -5.75 -2.04
N PHE A 43 4.61 -6.57 -2.17
CA PHE A 43 4.71 -8.03 -2.16
C PHE A 43 5.69 -8.54 -3.22
N ASN A 44 5.55 -8.08 -4.47
CA ASN A 44 6.41 -8.50 -5.57
C ASN A 44 7.87 -8.12 -5.33
N VAL A 45 8.14 -6.89 -4.88
CA VAL A 45 9.52 -6.43 -4.65
C VAL A 45 10.17 -7.17 -3.48
N LEU A 46 9.47 -7.35 -2.36
CA LEU A 46 10.00 -8.10 -1.21
C LEU A 46 10.21 -9.59 -1.56
N THR A 47 9.31 -10.17 -2.35
CA THR A 47 9.45 -11.55 -2.87
C THR A 47 10.69 -11.68 -3.77
N MET A 48 10.95 -10.72 -4.66
CA MET A 48 12.18 -10.70 -5.48
C MET A 48 13.46 -10.70 -4.62
N PHE A 49 13.42 -10.05 -3.46
CA PHE A 49 14.51 -10.04 -2.48
C PHE A 49 14.53 -11.26 -1.54
N LYS A 50 13.64 -12.24 -1.74
CA LYS A 50 13.48 -13.42 -0.88
C LYS A 50 13.19 -13.07 0.59
N ILE A 51 12.50 -11.96 0.82
CA ILE A 51 12.04 -11.53 2.14
C ILE A 51 10.66 -12.15 2.39
N ASN A 52 10.43 -12.70 3.59
CA ASN A 52 9.11 -13.19 3.98
C ASN A 52 8.11 -12.03 4.11
N VAL A 53 6.94 -12.16 3.49
CA VAL A 53 5.90 -11.11 3.48
C VAL A 53 4.67 -11.59 4.25
N PRO A 54 4.53 -11.24 5.55
CA PRO A 54 3.41 -11.69 6.36
C PRO A 54 2.11 -10.96 5.99
N GLU A 55 0.97 -11.66 6.01
CA GLU A 55 -0.35 -11.05 5.82
C GLU A 55 -0.83 -10.25 7.05
N LYS A 56 -0.29 -10.59 8.22
CA LYS A 56 -0.49 -9.87 9.48
C LYS A 56 0.87 -9.72 10.15
N MET A 57 1.24 -8.46 10.44
CA MET A 57 2.39 -8.13 11.27
C MET A 57 1.99 -8.05 12.73
#